data_AF-A0A5D3BMP9-F1
#
_entry.id   AF-A0A5D3BMP9-F1
#
_cell.length_a   1.000
_cell.length_b   1.000
_cell.length_c   1.000
_cell.angle_alpha   90.00
_cell.angle_beta   90.00
_cell.angle_gamma   90.00
#
_symmetry.space_group_name_H-M   'P 1'
#
loop_
_entity.id
_entity.type
_entity.pdbx_description
1 polymer ?
#
loop_
_entity_poly.entity_id
_entity_poly.type
_entity_poly.pdbx_seq_one_letter_code
_entity_poly.pdbx_strand_id
1 'polypeptide(L)'
;MWWKIKLLVDKFVEEVKAEVEADVENRMRKEKEQQLSDREQWNAQLSRREAEVARQELILRMEKEEFEKEKMEVLKEGTAVIQHNKDGALEITLNGDKYRCLRYAKANK
;
A
#
# COMPACT_ATOMS: atom_id res chain seq x y z
N MET A 1 51.13 55.26 12.30
CA MET A 1 51.17 53.86 12.77
C MET A 1 49.76 53.28 12.92
N TRP A 2 48.86 53.97 13.64
CA TRP A 2 47.47 53.55 13.87
C TRP A 2 46.64 53.24 12.59
N TRP A 3 46.74 54.07 11.55
CA TRP A 3 46.06 53.84 10.26
C TRP A 3 46.47 52.54 9.55
N LYS A 4 47.73 52.10 9.68
CA LYS A 4 48.18 50.83 9.10
C LYS A 4 47.58 49.63 9.84
N ILE A 5 47.46 49.74 11.16
CA ILE A 5 46.82 48.72 11.99
C ILE A 5 45.33 48.62 11.64
N LYS A 6 44.66 49.76 11.49
CA LYS A 6 43.25 49.79 11.09
C LYS A 6 43.01 49.12 9.73
N LEU A 7 43.81 49.42 8.72
CA LEU A 7 43.70 48.78 7.40
C LEU A 7 43.92 47.26 7.45
N LEU A 8 44.87 46.78 8.28
CA LEU A 8 45.09 45.34 8.46
C LEU A 8 43.90 44.66 9.14
N VAL A 9 43.33 45.29 10.16
CA VAL A 9 42.14 44.77 10.85
C VAL A 9 40.94 44.75 9.92
N ASP A 10 40.71 45.84 9.17
CA ASP A 10 39.59 45.93 8.23
C ASP A 10 39.73 44.84 7.13
N LYS A 11 40.94 44.59 6.62
CA LYS A 11 41.20 43.50 5.65
C LYS A 11 40.95 42.12 6.25
N PHE A 12 41.42 41.88 7.47
CA PHE A 12 41.23 40.61 8.16
C PHE A 12 39.74 40.32 8.42
N VAL A 13 38.97 41.34 8.82
CA VAL A 13 37.53 41.21 9.04
C VAL A 13 36.81 40.83 7.75
N GLU A 14 37.14 41.49 6.63
CA GLU A 14 36.52 41.17 5.33
C GLU A 14 36.89 39.76 4.86
N GLU A 15 38.14 39.32 5.03
CA GLU A 15 38.57 37.96 4.69
C GLU A 15 37.82 36.91 5.52
N VAL A 16 37.73 37.10 6.84
CA VAL A 16 36.97 36.19 7.72
C VAL A 16 35.49 36.18 7.37
N LYS A 17 34.91 37.35 7.08
CA LYS A 17 33.50 37.45 6.71
C LYS A 17 33.20 36.73 5.40
N ALA A 18 34.03 36.92 4.37
CA ALA A 18 33.88 36.24 3.09
C ALA A 18 34.01 34.72 3.23
N GLU A 19 34.97 34.23 4.02
CA GLU A 19 35.14 32.80 4.25
C GLU A 19 33.94 32.19 5.00
N VAL A 20 33.42 32.88 6.01
CA VAL A 20 32.23 32.45 6.75
C VAL A 20 30.98 32.43 5.85
N GLU A 21 30.78 33.46 5.02
CA GLU A 21 29.68 33.51 4.06
C GLU A 21 29.76 32.35 3.06
N ALA A 22 30.95 32.08 2.52
CA ALA A 22 31.18 30.96 1.60
C ALA A 22 30.96 29.60 2.27
N ASP A 23 31.41 29.41 3.51
CA ASP A 23 31.19 28.16 4.26
C ASP A 23 29.70 27.94 4.57
N VAL A 24 28.97 28.99 4.96
CA VAL A 24 27.51 28.92 5.15
C VAL A 24 26.82 28.53 3.84
N GLU A 25 27.14 29.18 2.73
CA GLU A 25 26.53 28.87 1.44
C GLU A 25 26.84 27.43 1.00
N ASN A 26 28.08 26.97 1.19
CA ASN A 26 28.48 25.60 0.90
C ASN A 26 27.72 24.57 1.74
N ARG A 27 27.48 24.84 3.03
CA ARG A 27 26.67 23.96 3.90
C ARG A 27 25.22 23.92 3.42
N MET A 28 24.62 25.08 3.13
CA MET A 28 23.26 25.15 2.61
C MET A 28 23.11 24.43 1.26
N ARG A 29 24.12 24.53 0.39
CA ARG A 29 24.14 23.79 -0.89
C ARG A 29 24.18 22.28 -0.66
N LYS A 30 25.08 21.80 0.20
CA LYS A 30 25.20 20.37 0.54
C LYS A 30 23.92 19.82 1.16
N GLU A 31 23.28 20.57 2.04
CA GLU A 31 22.00 20.17 2.64
C GLU A 31 20.90 20.04 1.59
N LYS A 32 20.81 20.97 0.63
CA LYS A 32 19.86 20.88 -0.49
C LYS A 32 20.13 19.68 -1.38
N GLU A 33 21.39 19.42 -1.72
CA GLU A 33 21.80 18.27 -2.51
C GLU A 33 21.43 16.95 -1.80
N GLN A 34 21.68 16.87 -0.50
CA GLN A 34 21.30 15.70 0.30
C GLN A 34 19.79 15.50 0.34
N GLN A 35 19.01 16.57 0.58
CA GLN A 35 17.55 16.49 0.58
C GLN A 35 16.99 16.04 -0.78
N LEU A 36 17.58 16.51 -1.89
CA LEU A 36 17.20 16.04 -3.22
C LEU A 36 17.52 14.56 -3.42
N SER A 37 18.71 14.13 -3.01
CA SER A 37 19.10 12.71 -3.09
C SER A 37 18.18 11.82 -2.26
N ASP A 38 17.89 12.19 -1.02
CA ASP A 38 17.00 11.43 -0.13
C ASP A 38 15.58 11.34 -0.73
N ARG A 39 15.09 12.43 -1.32
CA ARG A 39 13.80 12.46 -2.01
C ARG A 39 13.77 11.56 -3.24
N GLU A 40 14.83 11.57 -4.05
CA GLU A 40 14.93 10.70 -5.22
C GLU A 40 14.97 9.23 -4.82
N GLN A 41 15.75 8.88 -3.78
CA GLN A 41 15.81 7.54 -3.24
C GLN A 41 14.44 7.10 -2.69
N TRP A 42 13.76 7.97 -1.96
CA TRP A 42 12.41 7.72 -1.46
C TRP A 42 11.42 7.46 -2.60
N ASN A 43 11.42 8.32 -3.63
CA ASN A 43 10.55 8.17 -4.79
C ASN A 43 10.83 6.87 -5.56
N ALA A 44 12.10 6.48 -5.72
CA ALA A 44 12.47 5.24 -6.36
C ALA A 44 12.00 4.01 -5.57
N GLN A 45 12.10 4.04 -4.23
CA GLN A 45 11.57 2.97 -3.38
C GLN A 45 10.05 2.88 -3.44
N LEU A 46 9.37 4.03 -3.42
CA LEU A 46 7.92 4.10 -3.52
C LEU A 46 7.44 3.49 -4.84
N SER A 47 8.04 3.91 -5.96
CA SER A 47 7.71 3.38 -7.29
C SER A 47 7.91 1.86 -7.40
N ARG A 48 8.97 1.32 -6.79
CA ARG A 48 9.18 -0.15 -6.74
C ARG A 48 8.08 -0.85 -5.95
N ARG A 49 7.66 -0.29 -4.82
CA ARG A 49 6.56 -0.84 -4.01
C ARG A 49 5.23 -0.78 -4.73
N GLU A 50 4.92 0.35 -5.35
CA GLU A 50 3.70 0.52 -6.15
C GLU A 50 3.63 -0.50 -7.30
N ALA A 51 4.74 -0.73 -8.00
CA ALA A 51 4.81 -1.73 -9.06
C ALA A 51 4.63 -3.17 -8.55
N GLU A 52 5.12 -3.48 -7.35
CA GLU A 52 4.91 -4.78 -6.70
C GLU A 52 3.45 -4.97 -6.26
N VAL A 53 2.85 -3.95 -5.65
CA VAL A 53 1.43 -3.95 -5.28
C VAL A 53 0.56 -4.16 -6.52
N ALA A 54 0.83 -3.46 -7.63
CA ALA A 54 0.08 -3.63 -8.87
C ALA A 54 0.18 -5.05 -9.44
N ARG A 55 1.35 -5.70 -9.33
CA ARG A 55 1.50 -7.12 -9.72
C ARG A 55 0.67 -8.04 -8.84
N GLN A 56 0.73 -7.84 -7.52
CA GLN A 56 -0.03 -8.65 -6.56
C GLN A 56 -1.55 -8.47 -6.73
N GLU A 57 -2.01 -7.24 -6.93
CA GLU A 57 -3.42 -6.95 -7.21
C GLU A 57 -3.91 -7.61 -8.51
N LEU A 58 -3.06 -7.69 -9.53
CA LEU A 58 -3.38 -8.39 -10.77
C LEU A 58 -3.52 -9.90 -10.54
N ILE A 59 -2.58 -10.51 -9.82
CA ILE A 59 -2.61 -11.94 -9.49
C ILE A 59 -3.88 -12.25 -8.68
N LEU A 60 -4.15 -11.48 -7.62
CA LEU A 60 -5.34 -11.67 -6.78
C LEU A 60 -6.65 -11.51 -7.57
N ARG A 61 -6.67 -10.63 -8.57
CA ARG A 61 -7.85 -10.48 -9.44
C ARG A 61 -8.08 -11.74 -10.28
N MET A 62 -7.01 -12.29 -10.86
CA MET A 62 -7.10 -13.52 -11.65
C MET A 62 -7.51 -14.71 -10.78
N GLU A 63 -6.89 -14.87 -9.60
CA GLU A 63 -7.25 -15.91 -8.63
C GLU A 63 -8.71 -15.79 -8.18
N LYS A 64 -9.18 -14.56 -7.94
CA LYS A 64 -10.59 -14.32 -7.59
C LYS A 64 -11.54 -14.70 -8.73
N GLU A 65 -11.18 -14.39 -9.97
CA GLU A 65 -11.98 -14.78 -11.14
C GLU A 65 -12.00 -16.29 -11.34
N GLU A 66 -10.87 -16.96 -11.14
CA GLU A 66 -10.76 -18.42 -11.18
C GLU A 66 -11.60 -19.07 -10.07
N PHE A 67 -11.48 -18.57 -8.84
CA PHE A 67 -12.27 -19.03 -7.71
C PHE A 67 -13.78 -18.83 -7.92
N GLU A 68 -14.21 -17.70 -8.48
CA GLU A 68 -15.63 -17.50 -8.79
C GLU A 68 -16.10 -18.42 -9.92
N LYS A 69 -15.25 -18.74 -10.92
CA LYS A 69 -15.58 -19.75 -11.94
C LYS A 69 -15.73 -21.14 -11.32
N GLU A 70 -14.77 -21.56 -10.50
CA GLU A 70 -14.80 -22.84 -9.78
C GLU A 70 -16.03 -22.92 -8.86
N LYS A 71 -16.29 -21.87 -8.07
CA LYS A 71 -17.49 -21.76 -7.24
C LYS A 71 -18.76 -21.90 -8.08
N MET A 72 -18.83 -21.28 -9.25
CA MET A 72 -20.00 -21.40 -10.14
C MET A 72 -20.11 -22.79 -10.77
N GLU A 73 -18.99 -23.47 -11.02
CA GLU A 73 -18.93 -24.86 -11.47
C GLU A 73 -19.39 -25.83 -10.37
N VAL A 74 -18.87 -25.67 -9.15
CA VAL A 74 -19.32 -26.39 -7.94
C VAL A 74 -20.80 -26.15 -7.63
N LEU A 75 -21.28 -24.91 -7.82
CA LEU A 75 -22.71 -24.59 -7.68
C LEU A 75 -23.57 -25.26 -8.76
N LYS A 76 -23.05 -25.43 -9.98
CA LYS A 76 -23.75 -26.15 -11.06
C LYS A 76 -23.80 -27.67 -10.80
N GLU A 77 -22.74 -28.23 -10.20
CA GLU A 77 -22.62 -29.67 -9.95
C GLU A 77 -23.30 -30.14 -8.65
N GLY A 78 -23.81 -29.23 -7.81
CA GLY A 78 -24.74 -29.64 -6.76
C GLY A 78 -24.57 -29.06 -5.37
N THR A 79 -24.39 -27.74 -5.21
CA THR A 79 -24.43 -27.17 -3.86
C THR A 79 -25.85 -26.76 -3.46
N ALA A 80 -26.32 -27.40 -2.39
CA ALA A 80 -27.50 -27.06 -1.63
C ALA A 80 -27.61 -25.55 -1.32
N VAL A 81 -28.54 -24.85 -1.97
CA VAL A 81 -28.93 -23.48 -1.58
C VAL A 81 -29.73 -23.56 -0.28
N ILE A 82 -29.08 -23.33 0.86
CA ILE A 82 -29.74 -23.31 2.19
C ILE A 82 -30.72 -22.12 2.24
N GLN A 83 -31.98 -22.36 1.91
CA GLN A 83 -33.06 -21.42 2.18
C GLN A 83 -33.68 -21.75 3.54
N HIS A 84 -33.56 -20.83 4.49
CA HIS A 84 -34.27 -20.92 5.76
C HIS A 84 -35.74 -20.57 5.54
N ASN A 85 -36.55 -21.58 5.19
CA ASN A 85 -37.99 -21.40 5.10
C ASN A 85 -38.62 -21.20 6.49
N LYS A 86 -39.80 -20.57 6.54
CA LYS A 86 -40.51 -20.20 7.79
C LYS A 86 -40.84 -21.41 8.67
N ASP A 87 -40.93 -22.59 8.09
CA ASP A 87 -41.14 -23.89 8.75
C ASP A 87 -39.83 -24.57 9.17
N GLY A 88 -38.69 -23.96 8.87
CA GLY A 88 -37.35 -24.45 9.17
C GLY A 88 -36.88 -25.63 8.30
N ALA A 89 -37.63 -26.05 7.28
CA ALA A 89 -37.19 -27.12 6.38
C ALA A 89 -35.96 -26.67 5.57
N LEU A 90 -35.02 -27.60 5.34
CA LEU A 90 -33.86 -27.35 4.49
C LEU A 90 -34.25 -27.71 3.05
N GLU A 91 -34.16 -26.75 2.14
CA GLU A 91 -34.30 -27.00 0.71
C GLU A 91 -32.90 -27.02 0.07
N ILE A 92 -32.66 -27.98 -0.81
CA ILE A 92 -31.41 -28.13 -1.54
C ILE A 92 -31.76 -28.31 -3.03
N THR A 93 -30.99 -27.70 -3.92
CA THR A 93 -31.13 -27.91 -5.37
C THR A 93 -29.88 -28.61 -5.87
N LEU A 94 -30.04 -29.77 -6.50
CA LEU A 94 -28.96 -30.60 -7.02
C LEU A 94 -29.28 -30.90 -8.49
N ASN A 95 -28.42 -30.46 -9.42
CA ASN A 95 -28.58 -30.69 -10.86
C ASN A 95 -29.95 -30.28 -11.45
N GLY A 96 -30.58 -29.24 -10.89
CA GLY A 96 -31.91 -28.75 -11.31
C GLY A 96 -33.08 -29.39 -10.57
N ASP A 97 -32.86 -30.50 -9.86
CA ASP A 97 -33.85 -31.14 -9.02
C ASP A 97 -33.89 -30.49 -7.63
N LYS A 98 -35.11 -30.22 -7.13
CA LYS A 98 -35.32 -29.64 -5.80
C LYS A 98 -35.64 -30.74 -4.80
N TYR A 99 -34.84 -30.80 -3.74
CA TYR A 99 -35.05 -31.70 -2.61
C TYR A 99 -35.36 -30.88 -1.36
N ARG A 100 -36.31 -31.38 -0.56
CA ARG A 100 -36.69 -30.76 0.72
C ARG A 100 -36.48 -31.76 1.84
N CYS A 101 -35.53 -31.47 2.73
CA CYS A 101 -35.32 -32.24 3.94
C CYS A 101 -36.31 -31.76 5.00
N LEU A 102 -37.30 -32.61 5.30
CA LEU A 102 -38.16 -32.41 6.45
C LEU A 102 -37.33 -32.63 7.72
N ARG A 103 -37.43 -31.71 8.69
CA ARG A 103 -36.84 -31.98 10.01
C ARG A 103 -37.53 -33.18 10.62
N TYR A 104 -36.75 -34.09 11.19
CA TYR A 104 -37.28 -35.11 12.08
C TYR A 104 -37.87 -34.41 13.31
N ALA A 105 -39.20 -34.26 13.35
CA ALA A 105 -39.90 -33.89 14.57
C ALA A 105 -40.02 -35.16 15.41
N LYS A 106 -39.17 -35.28 16.43
CA LYS A 106 -39.32 -36.35 17.42
C LYS A 106 -40.70 -36.18 18.04
N ALA A 107 -41.58 -37.17 17.87
CA ALA A 107 -42.88 -37.16 18.51
C ALA A 107 -42.69 -37.04 20.02
N ASN A 108 -43.20 -35.96 20.62
CA ASN A 108 -43.31 -35.89 22.06
C ASN A 108 -44.37 -36.91 22.49
N LYS A 109 -43.99 -37.80 23.41
CA LYS A 109 -44.88 -38.80 24.01
C LYS A 109 -46.07 -38.14 24.69
#